data_AF-A0A3A8QK24-F1
#
_entry.id   AF-A0A3A8QK24-F1
#
_cell.length_a   1.000
_cell.length_b   1.000
_cell.length_c   1.000
_cell.angle_alpha   90.00
_cell.angle_beta   90.00
_cell.angle_gamma   90.00
#
_symmetry.space_group_name_H-M   'P 1'
#
loop_
_entity.id
_entity.type
_entity.pdbx_description
1 polymer ?
#
loop_
_entity_poly.entity_id
_entity_poly.type
_entity_poly.pdbx_seq_one_letter_code
_entity_poly.pdbx_strand_id
1 'polypeptide(L)'
;MSLEVPLSQQGRCAVHPDLPAGGTCFRCGGFFCADCATSVPGLVARLYCRACAARPDVNYLEALRQRYWGKRDGWAWWVAGVTLLCCVATAAALTEWGLDATKDSLFALLFLVPVPVGVAFFLGKRWARHALLATPLVMAVVAGALVPDARFFFALCVMPALLIGVRIHRDARNQLFFQLPVPPRALKALWEQRFNNPMAQQALRFGFSSVLMPLLAPIAVICGAVALTRVDPEATPPIGRRGQAITGLVLGLVGPLLWWLVLLPLLSGRTHF
;
A
#
# COMPACT_ATOMS: atom_id res chain seq x y z
N MET A 1 38.61 -19.33 31.25
CA MET A 1 39.77 -18.42 31.28
C MET A 1 39.54 -17.32 30.27
N SER A 2 39.17 -16.11 30.73
CA SER A 2 39.07 -14.93 29.86
C SER A 2 40.47 -14.39 29.62
N LEU A 3 40.94 -14.41 28.38
CA LEU A 3 42.13 -13.68 27.98
C LEU A 3 41.78 -12.20 28.01
N GLU A 4 42.17 -11.50 29.07
CA GLU A 4 42.10 -10.04 29.12
C GLU A 4 43.08 -9.48 28.09
N VAL A 5 42.57 -9.02 26.95
CA VAL A 5 43.35 -8.36 25.92
C VAL A 5 43.65 -6.92 26.40
N PRO A 6 44.92 -6.49 26.46
CA PRO A 6 45.29 -5.14 26.86
C PRO A 6 44.50 -4.08 26.09
N LEU A 7 44.04 -3.02 26.75
CA LEU A 7 43.24 -1.93 26.13
C LEU A 7 43.94 -1.29 24.91
N SER A 8 45.27 -1.31 24.85
CA SER A 8 46.07 -0.85 23.71
C SER A 8 45.96 -1.75 22.47
N GLN A 9 45.59 -3.01 22.65
CA GLN A 9 45.40 -4.01 21.59
C GLN A 9 43.92 -4.21 21.23
N GLN A 10 42.99 -3.59 21.95
CA GLN A 10 41.58 -3.63 21.60
C GLN A 10 41.30 -2.74 20.39
N GLY A 11 40.56 -3.28 19.41
CA GLY A 11 40.07 -2.49 18.28
C GLY A 11 39.26 -1.30 18.79
N ARG A 12 39.37 -0.15 18.10
CA ARG A 12 38.65 1.08 18.46
C ARG A 12 37.55 1.37 17.47
N CYS A 13 36.49 2.04 17.90
CA CYS A 13 35.43 2.42 16.97
C CYS A 13 35.94 3.42 15.93
N ALA A 14 35.63 3.18 14.65
CA ALA A 14 36.03 4.06 13.56
C ALA A 14 35.40 5.47 13.64
N VAL A 15 34.26 5.61 14.34
CA VAL A 15 33.55 6.89 14.54
C VAL A 15 33.90 7.53 15.88
N HIS A 16 34.15 6.71 16.91
CA HIS A 16 34.47 7.16 18.27
C HIS A 16 35.80 6.54 18.71
N PRO A 17 36.96 7.15 18.38
CA PRO A 17 38.28 6.59 18.67
C PRO A 17 38.56 6.40 20.16
N ASP A 18 37.82 7.06 21.04
CA ASP A 18 37.98 6.95 22.50
C ASP A 18 37.25 5.73 23.09
N LEU A 19 36.34 5.12 22.34
CA LEU A 19 35.54 3.98 22.80
C LEU A 19 36.09 2.65 22.25
N PRO A 20 36.10 1.59 23.07
CA PRO A 20 36.46 0.26 22.60
C PRO A 20 35.43 -0.24 21.57
N ALA A 21 35.89 -1.04 20.60
CA ALA A 21 35.02 -1.69 19.65
C ALA A 21 34.15 -2.74 20.34
N GLY A 22 32.83 -2.61 20.19
CA GLY A 22 31.86 -3.63 20.59
C GLY A 22 31.67 -4.72 19.53
N GLY A 23 32.14 -4.51 18.31
CA GLY A 23 32.08 -5.50 17.23
C GLY A 23 32.64 -5.00 15.90
N THR A 24 32.54 -5.86 14.87
CA THR A 24 32.95 -5.58 13.49
C THR A 24 31.74 -5.57 12.55
N CYS A 25 31.72 -4.64 11.60
CA CYS A 25 30.65 -4.55 10.62
C CYS A 25 30.71 -5.73 9.66
N PHE A 26 29.62 -6.49 9.55
CA PHE A 26 29.53 -7.64 8.65
C PHE A 26 29.82 -7.31 7.17
N ARG A 27 29.57 -6.06 6.76
CA ARG A 27 29.79 -5.61 5.38
C ARG A 27 31.20 -5.06 5.13
N CYS A 28 31.62 -4.04 5.86
CA CYS A 28 32.86 -3.33 5.58
C CYS A 28 34.05 -3.78 6.45
N GLY A 29 33.84 -4.68 7.41
CA GLY A 29 34.86 -5.12 8.36
C GLY A 29 35.23 -4.08 9.44
N GLY A 30 34.79 -2.83 9.30
CA GLY A 30 35.14 -1.76 10.23
C GLY A 30 34.59 -1.96 11.64
N PHE A 31 35.39 -1.57 12.64
CA PHE A 31 35.05 -1.65 14.06
C PHE A 31 34.04 -0.56 14.48
N PHE A 32 33.04 -0.93 15.28
CA PHE A 32 32.05 -0.01 15.86
C PHE A 32 31.90 -0.21 17.37
N CYS A 33 31.57 0.85 18.12
CA CYS A 33 31.17 0.75 19.53
C CYS A 33 29.70 0.30 19.66
N ALA A 34 29.27 -0.09 20.86
CA ALA A 34 27.90 -0.51 21.14
C ALA A 34 26.84 0.51 20.66
N ASP A 35 27.10 1.81 20.80
CA ASP A 35 26.18 2.87 20.37
C ASP A 35 26.08 3.01 18.84
N CYS A 36 27.12 2.58 18.13
CA CYS A 36 27.17 2.60 16.66
C CYS A 36 26.70 1.28 16.04
N ALA A 37 26.44 0.25 16.86
CA ALA A 37 25.91 -1.03 16.42
C ALA A 37 24.46 -0.84 15.96
N THR A 38 24.20 -1.12 14.69
CA THR A 38 22.85 -1.04 14.12
C THR A 38 22.45 -2.41 13.59
N SER A 39 21.30 -2.92 14.04
CA SER A 39 20.65 -4.08 13.42
C SER A 39 19.69 -3.60 12.33
N VAL A 40 19.73 -4.26 11.18
CA VAL A 40 18.80 -3.97 10.08
C VAL A 40 17.61 -4.92 10.22
N PRO A 41 16.36 -4.44 10.12
CA PRO A 41 15.19 -5.30 10.16
C PRO A 41 15.32 -6.47 9.18
N GLY A 42 14.91 -7.69 9.58
CA GLY A 42 15.01 -8.87 8.71
C GLY A 42 16.40 -9.49 8.58
N LEU A 43 17.44 -8.93 9.20
CA LEU A 43 18.81 -9.45 9.23
C LEU A 43 19.25 -9.73 10.68
N VAL A 44 18.45 -10.51 11.42
CA VAL A 44 18.44 -10.60 12.90
C VAL A 44 19.77 -11.09 13.52
N ALA A 45 20.68 -11.67 12.73
CA ALA A 45 21.99 -12.14 13.22
C ALA A 45 23.19 -11.27 12.78
N ARG A 46 22.98 -10.22 11.97
CA ARG A 46 24.09 -9.43 11.38
C ARG A 46 24.09 -8.01 11.93
N LEU A 47 25.20 -7.61 12.53
CA LEU A 47 25.43 -6.24 12.97
C LEU A 47 26.16 -5.43 11.90
N TYR A 48 25.69 -4.21 11.71
CA TYR A 48 26.26 -3.26 10.76
C TYR A 48 26.65 -1.98 11.49
N CYS A 49 27.70 -1.31 11.01
CA CYS A 49 27.93 0.06 11.43
C CYS A 49 26.82 0.97 10.87
N ARG A 50 26.53 2.08 11.56
CA ARG A 50 25.49 3.05 11.19
C ARG A 50 25.55 3.48 9.72
N ALA A 51 26.75 3.70 9.18
CA ALA A 51 26.94 4.09 7.78
C ALA A 51 26.54 2.97 6.79
N CYS A 52 26.91 1.73 7.07
CA CYS A 52 26.52 0.58 6.23
C CYS A 52 25.02 0.27 6.34
N ALA A 53 24.45 0.39 7.54
CA ALA A 53 23.02 0.15 7.78
C ALA A 53 22.11 1.19 7.08
N ALA A 54 22.62 2.39 6.81
CA ALA A 54 21.91 3.42 6.06
C ALA A 54 21.95 3.21 4.54
N ARG A 55 22.79 2.29 4.03
CA ARG A 55 22.90 2.09 2.59
C ARG A 55 21.75 1.22 2.05
N PRO A 56 21.22 1.53 0.85
CA PRO A 56 20.08 0.82 0.28
C PRO A 56 20.36 -0.65 -0.04
N ASP A 57 21.62 -1.01 -0.31
CA ASP A 57 22.02 -2.39 -0.60
C ASP A 57 22.05 -3.30 0.63
N VAL A 58 22.10 -2.72 1.84
CA VAL A 58 22.01 -3.47 3.11
C VAL A 58 20.59 -3.38 3.67
N ASN A 59 20.00 -2.18 3.64
CA ASN A 59 18.68 -1.94 4.17
C ASN A 59 17.63 -1.97 3.05
N TYR A 60 16.97 -3.12 2.90
CA TYR A 60 15.95 -3.31 1.88
C TYR A 60 14.77 -2.32 1.98
N LEU A 61 14.46 -1.79 3.18
CA LEU A 61 13.43 -0.75 3.35
C LEU A 61 13.88 0.59 2.77
N GLU A 62 15.18 0.89 2.89
CA GLU A 62 15.77 2.08 2.29
C GLU A 62 15.85 1.95 0.76
N ALA A 63 16.24 0.78 0.24
CA ALA A 63 16.11 0.49 -1.20
C ALA A 63 14.66 0.64 -1.69
N LEU A 64 13.68 0.15 -0.92
CA LEU A 64 12.26 0.29 -1.25
C LEU A 64 11.83 1.77 -1.27
N ARG A 65 12.27 2.55 -0.28
CA ARG A 65 12.03 4.00 -0.19
C ARG A 65 12.57 4.70 -1.43
N GLN A 66 13.84 4.47 -1.77
CA GLN A 66 14.51 5.06 -2.94
C GLN A 66 13.85 4.63 -4.25
N ARG A 67 13.46 3.35 -4.37
CA ARG A 67 12.80 2.82 -5.57
C ARG A 67 11.52 3.59 -5.92
N TYR A 68 10.80 4.07 -4.92
CA TYR A 68 9.51 4.74 -5.06
C TYR A 68 9.53 6.25 -4.77
N TRP A 69 10.69 6.80 -4.39
CA TRP A 69 10.85 8.21 -4.07
C TRP A 69 10.51 9.09 -5.27
N GLY A 70 9.51 9.97 -5.13
CA GLY A 70 9.08 10.86 -6.20
C GLY A 70 8.40 10.17 -7.39
N LYS A 71 8.25 8.84 -7.39
CA LYS A 71 7.62 8.11 -8.49
C LYS A 71 6.11 8.07 -8.31
N ARG A 72 5.37 8.43 -9.36
CA ARG A 72 3.90 8.34 -9.41
C ARG A 72 3.41 6.95 -8.99
N ASP A 73 2.36 6.94 -8.20
CA ASP A 73 1.73 5.71 -7.71
C ASP A 73 0.37 5.46 -8.39
N GLY A 74 -0.28 4.36 -8.01
CA GLY A 74 -1.61 4.03 -8.54
C GLY A 74 -2.65 5.09 -8.18
N TRP A 75 -2.54 5.74 -7.01
CA TRP A 75 -3.45 6.79 -6.60
C TRP A 75 -3.32 8.05 -7.45
N ALA A 76 -2.10 8.45 -7.84
CA ALA A 76 -1.91 9.56 -8.77
C ALA A 76 -2.64 9.32 -10.10
N TRP A 77 -2.54 8.12 -10.66
CA TRP A 77 -3.26 7.76 -11.89
C TRP A 77 -4.77 7.69 -11.70
N TRP A 78 -5.23 7.17 -10.56
CA TRP A 78 -6.66 7.14 -10.22
C TRP A 78 -7.24 8.56 -10.10
N VAL A 79 -6.57 9.46 -9.38
CA VAL A 79 -6.97 10.87 -9.26
C VAL A 79 -6.96 11.57 -10.62
N ALA A 80 -5.98 11.31 -11.47
CA ALA A 80 -5.95 11.83 -12.83
C ALA A 80 -7.13 11.33 -13.68
N GLY A 81 -7.48 10.04 -13.56
CA GLY A 81 -8.65 9.45 -14.22
C GLY A 81 -9.96 10.08 -13.76
N VAL A 82 -10.16 10.26 -12.46
CA VAL A 82 -11.33 10.95 -11.90
C VAL A 82 -11.39 12.40 -12.36
N THR A 83 -10.24 13.10 -12.38
CA THR A 83 -10.15 14.48 -12.87
C THR A 83 -10.58 14.59 -14.33
N LEU A 84 -10.09 13.67 -15.18
CA LEU A 84 -10.49 13.60 -16.58
C LEU A 84 -11.99 13.34 -16.72
N LEU A 85 -12.54 12.42 -15.92
CA LEU A 85 -13.98 12.13 -15.91
C LEU A 85 -14.81 13.36 -15.54
N CYS A 86 -14.37 14.16 -14.56
CA CYS A 86 -15.03 15.42 -14.22
C CYS A 86 -15.01 16.42 -15.40
N CYS A 87 -13.90 16.53 -16.13
CA CYS A 87 -13.84 17.37 -17.33
C CYS A 87 -14.82 16.90 -18.41
N VAL A 88 -14.88 15.59 -18.67
CA VAL A 88 -15.80 15.00 -19.66
C VAL A 88 -17.25 15.21 -19.25
N ALA A 89 -17.58 14.99 -17.98
CA ALA A 89 -18.93 15.21 -17.44
C ALA A 89 -19.35 16.68 -17.54
N THR A 90 -18.44 17.62 -17.26
CA THR A 90 -18.69 19.06 -17.43
C THR A 90 -18.98 19.39 -18.89
N ALA A 91 -18.14 18.89 -19.82
CA ALA A 91 -18.32 19.13 -21.24
C ALA A 91 -19.66 18.57 -21.75
N ALA A 92 -20.03 17.34 -21.35
CA ALA A 92 -21.29 16.72 -21.70
C ALA A 92 -22.50 17.52 -21.17
N ALA A 93 -22.47 17.93 -19.89
CA ALA A 93 -23.53 18.73 -19.29
C ALA A 93 -23.69 20.10 -19.99
N LEU A 94 -22.59 20.77 -20.33
CA LEU A 94 -22.63 22.04 -21.07
C LEU A 94 -23.14 21.88 -22.50
N THR A 95 -22.89 20.74 -23.15
CA THR A 95 -23.47 20.46 -24.48
C THR A 95 -24.97 20.22 -24.45
N GLU A 96 -25.51 19.65 -23.35
CA GLU A 96 -26.95 19.39 -23.22
C GLU A 96 -27.72 20.61 -22.72
N TRP A 97 -27.19 21.36 -21.75
CA TRP A 97 -27.90 22.46 -21.08
C TRP A 97 -27.51 23.85 -21.58
N GLY A 98 -26.48 23.95 -22.43
CA GLY A 98 -25.93 25.22 -22.89
C GLY A 98 -25.12 25.97 -21.83
N LEU A 99 -24.63 27.15 -22.21
CA LEU A 99 -23.81 28.05 -21.38
C LEU A 99 -24.61 29.20 -20.78
N ASP A 100 -25.93 29.15 -20.87
CA ASP A 100 -26.79 30.18 -20.29
C ASP A 100 -26.58 30.25 -18.77
N ALA A 101 -26.71 31.43 -18.17
CA ALA A 101 -26.46 31.67 -16.74
C ALA A 101 -27.57 31.11 -15.83
N THR A 102 -27.91 29.84 -16.03
CA THR A 102 -28.87 29.07 -15.23
C THR A 102 -28.17 28.39 -14.05
N LYS A 103 -28.95 27.95 -13.07
CA LYS A 103 -28.40 27.16 -11.94
C LYS A 103 -27.76 25.86 -12.40
N ASP A 104 -28.27 25.28 -13.49
CA ASP A 104 -27.82 23.99 -14.03
C ASP A 104 -26.43 24.11 -14.68
N SER A 105 -26.16 25.19 -15.41
CA SER A 105 -24.81 25.45 -15.95
C SER A 105 -23.80 25.76 -14.85
N LEU A 106 -24.21 26.49 -13.80
CA LEU A 106 -23.37 26.72 -12.61
C LEU A 106 -23.05 25.40 -11.87
N PHE A 107 -24.02 24.49 -11.79
CA PHE A 107 -23.82 23.16 -11.22
C PHE A 107 -22.87 22.31 -12.08
N ALA A 108 -22.99 22.37 -13.41
CA ALA A 108 -22.05 21.72 -14.32
C ALA A 108 -20.62 22.25 -14.11
N LEU A 109 -20.45 23.58 -14.01
CA LEU A 109 -19.14 24.21 -13.78
C LEU A 109 -18.52 23.83 -12.43
N LEU A 110 -19.33 23.44 -11.43
CA LEU A 110 -18.82 22.96 -10.14
C LEU A 110 -17.92 21.72 -10.28
N PHE A 111 -18.14 20.89 -11.31
CA PHE A 111 -17.28 19.73 -11.60
C PHE A 111 -15.88 20.11 -12.07
N LEU A 112 -15.62 21.38 -12.43
CA LEU A 112 -14.28 21.85 -12.76
C LEU A 112 -13.45 22.23 -11.53
N VAL A 113 -14.07 22.45 -10.36
CA VAL A 113 -13.36 22.75 -9.10
C VAL A 113 -12.29 21.71 -8.72
N PRO A 114 -12.52 20.38 -8.83
CA PRO A 114 -11.48 19.39 -8.53
C PRO A 114 -10.33 19.36 -9.54
N VAL A 115 -10.50 19.91 -10.74
CA VAL A 115 -9.51 19.81 -11.83
C VAL A 115 -8.14 20.38 -11.48
N PRO A 116 -7.99 21.64 -11.03
CA PRO A 116 -6.69 22.18 -10.65
C PRO A 116 -6.05 21.40 -9.49
N VAL A 117 -6.86 20.89 -8.56
CA VAL A 117 -6.37 20.06 -7.44
C VAL A 117 -5.85 18.73 -7.96
N GLY A 118 -6.59 18.06 -8.84
CA GLY A 118 -6.20 16.79 -9.44
C GLY A 118 -4.96 16.87 -10.30
N VAL A 119 -4.85 17.92 -11.13
CA VAL A 119 -3.64 18.20 -11.93
C VAL A 119 -2.44 18.47 -11.01
N ALA A 120 -2.60 19.33 -10.00
CA ALA A 120 -1.52 19.61 -9.05
C ALA A 120 -1.11 18.38 -8.24
N PHE A 121 -2.07 17.51 -7.89
CA PHE A 121 -1.82 16.23 -7.23
C PHE A 121 -1.00 15.31 -8.13
N PHE A 122 -1.38 15.16 -9.40
CA PHE A 122 -0.65 14.33 -10.38
C PHE A 122 0.78 14.83 -10.66
N LEU A 123 1.00 16.14 -10.56
CA LEU A 123 2.31 16.79 -10.66
C LEU A 123 3.12 16.71 -9.34
N GLY A 124 2.58 16.12 -8.27
CA GLY A 124 3.30 15.92 -7.02
C GLY A 124 3.42 17.18 -6.15
N LYS A 125 2.52 18.16 -6.30
CA LYS A 125 2.51 19.36 -5.45
C LYS A 125 1.98 19.03 -4.05
N ARG A 126 2.78 19.32 -3.00
CA ARG A 126 2.47 18.92 -1.61
C ARG A 126 1.12 19.44 -1.08
N TRP A 127 0.74 20.67 -1.43
CA TRP A 127 -0.53 21.27 -1.00
C TRP A 127 -1.75 20.52 -1.56
N ALA A 128 -1.64 19.96 -2.77
CA ALA A 128 -2.74 19.28 -3.45
C ALA A 128 -3.22 18.04 -2.68
N ARG A 129 -2.32 17.46 -1.85
CA ARG A 129 -2.62 16.31 -0.99
C ARG A 129 -3.59 16.63 0.14
N HIS A 130 -3.57 17.87 0.64
CA HIS A 130 -4.53 18.37 1.63
C HIS A 130 -5.78 18.90 0.93
N ALA A 131 -5.60 19.59 -0.20
CA ALA A 131 -6.72 20.07 -1.00
C ALA A 131 -7.64 18.93 -1.45
N LEU A 132 -7.09 17.75 -1.81
CA LEU A 132 -7.88 16.57 -2.17
C LEU A 132 -8.89 16.14 -1.09
N LEU A 133 -8.61 16.41 0.19
CA LEU A 133 -9.54 16.15 1.30
C LEU A 133 -10.60 17.25 1.44
N ALA A 134 -10.23 18.50 1.16
CA ALA A 134 -11.11 19.65 1.28
C ALA A 134 -12.07 19.79 0.09
N THR A 135 -11.62 19.44 -1.12
CA THR A 135 -12.40 19.56 -2.37
C THR A 135 -13.81 18.96 -2.28
N PRO A 136 -14.04 17.70 -1.85
CA PRO A 136 -15.39 17.16 -1.77
C PRO A 136 -16.29 17.93 -0.80
N LEU A 137 -15.75 18.43 0.32
CA LEU A 137 -16.50 19.25 1.28
C LEU A 137 -16.94 20.57 0.66
N VAL A 138 -16.00 21.28 0.02
CA VAL A 138 -16.28 22.55 -0.66
C VAL A 138 -17.33 22.34 -1.75
N MET A 139 -17.19 21.28 -2.55
CA MET A 139 -18.17 20.94 -3.58
C MET A 139 -19.56 20.69 -2.99
N ALA A 140 -19.71 19.91 -1.92
CA ALA A 140 -21.04 19.68 -1.35
C ALA A 140 -21.66 20.92 -0.71
N VAL A 141 -20.86 21.80 -0.11
CA VAL A 141 -21.37 23.07 0.43
C VAL A 141 -21.91 23.94 -0.70
N VAL A 142 -21.14 24.09 -1.79
CA VAL A 142 -21.56 24.89 -2.97
C VAL A 142 -22.77 24.23 -3.65
N ALA A 143 -22.75 22.92 -3.88
CA ALA A 143 -23.86 22.15 -4.44
C ALA A 143 -25.14 22.29 -3.60
N GLY A 144 -25.03 22.18 -2.27
CA GLY A 144 -26.15 22.32 -1.34
C GLY A 144 -26.67 23.77 -1.21
N ALA A 145 -25.86 24.77 -1.57
CA ALA A 145 -26.31 26.15 -1.71
C ALA A 145 -27.07 26.37 -3.03
N LEU A 146 -26.61 25.75 -4.13
CA LEU A 146 -27.27 25.83 -5.44
C LEU A 146 -28.59 25.05 -5.49
N VAL A 147 -28.64 23.88 -4.86
CA VAL A 147 -29.79 22.96 -4.84
C VAL A 147 -30.10 22.53 -3.40
N PRO A 148 -30.84 23.36 -2.62
CA PRO A 148 -31.11 23.11 -1.21
C PRO A 148 -31.82 21.78 -0.92
N ASP A 149 -32.71 21.34 -1.81
CA ASP A 149 -33.51 20.13 -1.63
C ASP A 149 -32.66 18.84 -1.73
N ALA A 150 -31.48 18.93 -2.36
CA ALA A 150 -30.58 17.79 -2.56
C ALA A 150 -29.42 17.72 -1.54
N ARG A 151 -29.42 18.56 -0.49
CA ARG A 151 -28.33 18.62 0.52
C ARG A 151 -27.99 17.26 1.15
N PHE A 152 -29.01 16.47 1.48
CA PHE A 152 -28.80 15.13 2.06
C PHE A 152 -28.06 14.20 1.08
N PHE A 153 -28.43 14.24 -0.20
CA PHE A 153 -27.77 13.45 -1.23
C PHE A 153 -26.31 13.86 -1.40
N PHE A 154 -25.99 15.16 -1.45
CA PHE A 154 -24.60 15.62 -1.54
C PHE A 154 -23.77 15.22 -0.31
N ALA A 155 -24.35 15.26 0.89
CA ALA A 155 -23.69 14.77 2.10
C ALA A 155 -23.38 13.27 1.99
N LEU A 156 -24.33 12.46 1.51
CA LEU A 156 -24.14 11.03 1.29
C LEU A 156 -23.03 10.75 0.25
N CYS A 157 -22.94 11.54 -0.83
CA CYS A 157 -21.90 11.40 -1.84
C CYS A 157 -20.50 11.83 -1.36
N VAL A 158 -20.41 12.79 -0.43
CA VAL A 158 -19.12 13.26 0.10
C VAL A 158 -18.47 12.25 1.03
N MET A 159 -19.25 11.49 1.79
CA MET A 159 -18.72 10.48 2.72
C MET A 159 -17.74 9.48 2.07
N PRO A 160 -18.08 8.78 0.97
CA PRO A 160 -17.14 7.87 0.31
C PRO A 160 -15.94 8.61 -0.30
N ALA A 161 -16.13 9.81 -0.84
CA ALA A 161 -15.04 10.62 -1.38
C ALA A 161 -14.02 10.99 -0.29
N LEU A 162 -14.48 11.37 0.91
CA LEU A 162 -13.63 11.64 2.07
C LEU A 162 -12.93 10.39 2.57
N LEU A 163 -13.62 9.25 2.65
CA LEU A 163 -13.01 7.99 3.07
C LEU A 163 -11.87 7.59 2.12
N ILE A 164 -12.09 7.70 0.80
CA ILE A 164 -11.06 7.45 -0.22
C ILE A 164 -9.94 8.48 -0.09
N GLY A 165 -10.26 9.76 0.06
CA GLY A 165 -9.28 10.83 0.26
C GLY A 165 -8.38 10.59 1.47
N VAL A 166 -8.95 10.25 2.63
CA VAL A 166 -8.21 9.93 3.85
C VAL A 166 -7.34 8.70 3.66
N ARG A 167 -7.84 7.68 2.95
CA ARG A 167 -7.06 6.50 2.59
C ARG A 167 -5.85 6.86 1.73
N ILE A 168 -6.02 7.65 0.67
CA ILE A 168 -4.93 8.17 -0.17
C ILE A 168 -3.94 8.98 0.67
N HIS A 169 -4.45 9.82 1.58
CA HIS A 169 -3.63 10.68 2.43
C HIS A 169 -2.83 9.90 3.50
N ARG A 170 -3.29 8.73 3.91
CA ARG A 170 -2.55 7.86 4.86
C ARG A 170 -1.70 6.80 4.16
N ASP A 171 -1.87 6.61 2.85
CA ASP A 171 -1.15 5.60 2.08
C ASP A 171 0.36 5.90 2.00
N ALA A 172 1.18 4.93 2.41
CA ALA A 172 2.63 5.07 2.46
C ALA A 172 3.24 5.23 1.06
N ARG A 173 2.68 4.58 0.04
CA ARG A 173 3.17 4.69 -1.34
C ARG A 173 2.89 6.08 -1.90
N ASN A 174 1.76 6.67 -1.53
CA ASN A 174 1.43 8.04 -1.86
C ASN A 174 2.35 9.04 -1.14
N GLN A 175 2.65 8.84 0.15
CA GLN A 175 3.62 9.66 0.88
C GLN A 175 5.00 9.68 0.18
N LEU A 176 5.47 8.52 -0.30
CA LEU A 176 6.74 8.42 -1.05
C LEU A 176 6.70 9.17 -2.39
N PHE A 177 5.56 9.20 -3.07
CA PHE A 177 5.39 9.99 -4.29
C PHE A 177 5.57 11.50 -4.01
N PHE A 178 5.00 12.00 -2.91
CA PHE A 178 5.17 13.40 -2.48
C PHE A 178 6.49 13.68 -1.74
N GLN A 179 7.41 12.71 -1.69
CA GLN A 179 8.71 12.82 -1.03
C GLN A 179 8.60 13.22 0.44
N LEU A 180 7.58 12.66 1.13
CA LEU A 180 7.38 12.84 2.56
C LEU A 180 8.12 11.74 3.35
N PRO A 181 8.55 12.04 4.58
CA PRO A 181 9.13 11.01 5.45
C PRO A 181 8.08 9.96 5.80
N VAL A 182 8.45 8.68 5.66
CA VAL A 182 7.57 7.54 5.95
C VAL A 182 8.18 6.73 7.08
N PRO A 183 7.42 6.39 8.14
CA PRO A 183 7.96 5.63 9.26
C PRO A 183 8.37 4.21 8.83
N PRO A 184 9.41 3.60 9.43
CA PRO A 184 9.91 2.27 9.06
C PRO A 184 8.84 1.17 9.10
N ARG A 185 7.88 1.28 10.04
CA ARG A 185 6.73 0.35 10.14
C ARG A 185 5.84 0.37 8.91
N ALA A 186 5.57 1.56 8.35
CA ALA A 186 4.74 1.70 7.16
C ALA A 186 5.49 1.24 5.89
N LEU A 187 6.81 1.47 5.81
CA LEU A 187 7.64 0.91 4.74
C LEU A 187 7.67 -0.62 4.80
N LYS A 188 7.79 -1.20 6.00
CA LYS A 188 7.71 -2.65 6.20
C LYS A 188 6.35 -3.20 5.77
N ALA A 189 5.26 -2.56 6.16
CA ALA A 189 3.91 -2.95 5.73
C ALA A 189 3.74 -2.87 4.20
N LEU A 190 4.28 -1.83 3.56
CA LEU A 190 4.27 -1.69 2.11
C LEU A 190 5.10 -2.79 1.42
N TRP A 191 6.28 -3.11 1.98
CA TRP A 191 7.10 -4.22 1.52
C TRP A 191 6.35 -5.55 1.63
N GLU A 192 5.74 -5.80 2.79
CA GLU A 192 4.95 -7.00 3.04
C GLU A 192 3.78 -7.11 2.06
N GLN A 193 3.10 -6.01 1.75
CA GLN A 193 1.96 -6.02 0.83
C GLN A 193 2.36 -6.28 -0.64
N ARG A 194 3.50 -5.76 -1.10
CA ARG A 194 3.85 -5.79 -2.53
C ARG A 194 4.92 -6.81 -2.93
N PHE A 195 5.85 -7.11 -2.03
CA PHE A 195 7.04 -7.90 -2.33
C PHE A 195 7.09 -9.19 -1.52
N ASN A 196 6.59 -9.21 -0.29
CA ASN A 196 6.53 -10.42 0.52
C ASN A 196 5.43 -11.36 0.02
N ASN A 197 5.84 -12.33 -0.81
CA ASN A 197 5.00 -13.41 -1.31
C ASN A 197 3.59 -12.95 -1.74
N PRO A 198 3.47 -12.15 -2.82
CA PRO A 198 2.17 -11.62 -3.27
C PRO A 198 1.19 -12.74 -3.66
N MET A 199 1.71 -13.91 -4.07
CA MET A 199 0.91 -15.08 -4.40
C MET A 199 0.19 -15.64 -3.17
N ALA A 200 0.82 -15.64 -1.98
CA ALA A 200 0.16 -16.07 -0.74
C ALA A 200 -1.07 -15.21 -0.41
N GLN A 201 -0.96 -13.90 -0.63
CA GLN A 201 -2.05 -12.96 -0.38
C GLN A 201 -3.17 -13.11 -1.42
N GLN A 202 -2.84 -13.36 -2.69
CA GLN A 202 -3.81 -13.66 -3.73
C GLN A 202 -4.52 -15.00 -3.46
N ALA A 203 -3.79 -16.04 -3.07
CA ALA A 203 -4.34 -17.33 -2.68
C ALA A 203 -5.38 -17.19 -1.57
N LEU A 204 -5.06 -16.40 -0.53
CA LEU A 204 -5.99 -16.13 0.56
C LEU A 204 -7.26 -15.40 0.09
N ARG A 205 -7.11 -14.37 -0.76
CA ARG A 205 -8.25 -13.62 -1.32
C ARG A 205 -9.15 -14.51 -2.17
N PHE A 206 -8.57 -15.25 -3.11
CA PHE A 206 -9.33 -16.15 -3.96
C PHE A 206 -9.93 -17.32 -3.17
N GLY A 207 -9.23 -17.84 -2.16
CA GLY A 207 -9.75 -18.89 -1.28
C GLY A 207 -10.95 -18.43 -0.45
N PHE A 208 -10.90 -17.20 0.08
CA PHE A 208 -12.08 -16.64 0.76
C PHE A 208 -13.23 -16.40 -0.22
N SER A 209 -12.94 -15.80 -1.38
CA SER A 209 -13.96 -15.58 -2.42
C SER A 209 -14.53 -16.88 -2.97
N SER A 210 -13.77 -17.99 -2.97
CA SER A 210 -14.25 -19.28 -3.48
C SER A 210 -15.32 -19.92 -2.62
N VAL A 211 -15.46 -19.51 -1.35
CA VAL A 211 -16.58 -19.91 -0.49
C VAL A 211 -17.91 -19.41 -1.07
N LEU A 212 -17.92 -18.25 -1.72
CA LEU A 212 -19.11 -17.68 -2.35
C LEU A 212 -19.19 -18.00 -3.85
N MET A 213 -18.03 -18.13 -4.51
CA MET A 213 -17.90 -18.34 -5.95
C MET A 213 -16.94 -19.51 -6.25
N PRO A 214 -17.42 -20.77 -6.29
CA PRO A 214 -16.56 -21.96 -6.36
C PRO A 214 -15.64 -21.99 -7.59
N LEU A 215 -15.96 -21.25 -8.66
CA LEU A 215 -15.11 -21.09 -9.85
C LEU A 215 -13.73 -20.46 -9.56
N LEU A 216 -13.58 -19.72 -8.46
CA LEU A 216 -12.30 -19.11 -8.06
C LEU A 216 -11.36 -20.08 -7.34
N ALA A 217 -11.86 -21.25 -6.97
CA ALA A 217 -11.13 -22.20 -6.14
C ALA A 217 -9.86 -22.77 -6.81
N PRO A 218 -9.86 -23.14 -8.11
CA PRO A 218 -8.64 -23.59 -8.79
C PRO A 218 -7.53 -22.52 -8.78
N ILE A 219 -7.92 -21.24 -8.96
CA ILE A 219 -6.97 -20.11 -8.90
C ILE A 219 -6.39 -20.01 -7.49
N ALA A 220 -7.21 -20.13 -6.45
CA ALA A 220 -6.75 -20.12 -5.07
C ALA A 220 -5.74 -21.24 -4.78
N VAL A 221 -6.00 -22.46 -5.26
CA VAL A 221 -5.11 -23.63 -5.09
C VAL A 221 -3.78 -23.42 -5.81
N ILE A 222 -3.81 -22.99 -7.08
CA ILE A 222 -2.59 -22.72 -7.87
C ILE A 222 -1.75 -21.62 -7.21
N CYS A 223 -2.38 -20.49 -6.85
CA CYS A 223 -1.69 -19.40 -6.16
C CYS A 223 -1.12 -19.87 -4.82
N GLY A 224 -1.85 -20.71 -4.06
CA GLY A 224 -1.39 -21.25 -2.78
C GLY A 224 -0.18 -22.18 -2.93
N ALA A 225 -0.20 -23.09 -3.91
CA ALA A 225 0.90 -23.98 -4.20
C ALA A 225 2.16 -23.22 -4.64
N VAL A 226 2.03 -22.29 -5.59
CA VAL A 226 3.13 -21.43 -6.05
C VAL A 226 3.64 -20.51 -4.92
N ALA A 227 2.77 -20.07 -4.02
CA ALA A 227 3.18 -19.29 -2.88
C ALA A 227 4.04 -20.09 -1.90
N LEU A 228 3.74 -21.37 -1.67
CA LEU A 228 4.50 -22.24 -0.78
C LEU A 228 5.91 -22.54 -1.30
N THR A 229 6.08 -22.71 -2.61
CA THR A 229 7.41 -22.93 -3.21
C THR A 229 8.30 -21.69 -3.15
N ARG A 230 7.73 -20.50 -2.90
CA ARG A 230 8.45 -19.23 -2.77
C ARG A 230 8.75 -18.82 -1.32
N VAL A 231 8.29 -19.58 -0.33
CA VAL A 231 8.60 -19.29 1.07
C VAL A 231 10.05 -19.65 1.33
N ASP A 232 10.84 -18.66 1.71
CA ASP A 232 12.24 -18.82 2.08
C ASP A 232 12.52 -17.96 3.32
N PRO A 233 12.63 -18.58 4.52
CA PRO A 233 12.92 -17.87 5.75
C PRO A 233 14.38 -17.39 5.83
N GLU A 234 15.28 -17.97 5.04
CA GLU A 234 16.71 -17.63 5.03
C GLU A 234 17.05 -16.54 4.01
N ALA A 235 16.14 -16.27 3.06
CA ALA A 235 16.25 -15.14 2.15
C ALA A 235 16.46 -13.82 2.90
N THR A 236 17.19 -12.90 2.28
CA THR A 236 17.46 -11.57 2.84
C THR A 236 16.91 -10.50 1.89
N PRO A 237 15.76 -9.85 2.22
CA PRO A 237 14.90 -10.04 3.40
C PRO A 237 14.07 -11.35 3.39
N PRO A 238 13.62 -11.84 4.56
CA PRO A 238 12.94 -13.14 4.68
C PRO A 238 11.58 -13.14 3.97
N ILE A 239 11.35 -14.14 3.11
CA ILE A 239 10.11 -14.30 2.34
C ILE A 239 9.18 -15.23 3.13
N GLY A 240 8.13 -14.66 3.71
CA GLY A 240 7.23 -15.35 4.64
C GLY A 240 5.83 -15.65 4.07
N ARG A 241 4.83 -15.63 4.97
CA ARG A 241 3.39 -15.84 4.69
C ARG A 241 2.95 -17.27 4.35
N ARG A 242 3.71 -18.27 4.82
CA ARG A 242 3.33 -19.69 4.74
C ARG A 242 1.89 -19.94 5.21
N GLY A 243 1.50 -19.35 6.35
CA GLY A 243 0.13 -19.50 6.88
C GLY A 243 -0.95 -19.03 5.92
N GLN A 244 -0.80 -17.86 5.28
CA GLN A 244 -1.78 -17.33 4.32
C GLN A 244 -1.89 -18.22 3.08
N ALA A 245 -0.75 -18.74 2.59
CA ALA A 245 -0.73 -19.66 1.45
C ALA A 245 -1.46 -20.98 1.77
N ILE A 246 -1.21 -21.56 2.95
CA ILE A 246 -1.91 -22.78 3.42
C ILE A 246 -3.41 -22.51 3.55
N THR A 247 -3.81 -21.41 4.21
CA THR A 247 -5.23 -21.07 4.36
C THR A 247 -5.93 -20.89 3.02
N GLY A 248 -5.31 -20.18 2.07
CA GLY A 248 -5.86 -20.00 0.73
C GLY A 248 -6.02 -21.32 -0.03
N LEU A 249 -5.02 -22.20 0.07
CA LEU A 249 -5.06 -23.54 -0.54
C LEU A 249 -6.17 -24.41 0.08
N VAL A 250 -6.27 -24.45 1.41
CA VAL A 250 -7.29 -25.22 2.13
C VAL A 250 -8.69 -24.72 1.77
N LEU A 251 -8.92 -23.40 1.80
CA LEU A 251 -10.21 -22.83 1.41
C LEU A 251 -10.57 -23.13 -0.05
N GLY A 252 -9.57 -23.12 -0.95
CA GLY A 252 -9.75 -23.50 -2.35
C GLY A 252 -10.08 -24.99 -2.56
N LEU A 253 -9.62 -25.88 -1.68
CA LEU A 253 -9.99 -27.31 -1.77
C LEU A 253 -11.35 -27.60 -1.12
N VAL A 254 -11.60 -27.02 0.06
CA VAL A 254 -12.80 -27.30 0.86
C VAL A 254 -14.03 -26.58 0.31
N GLY A 255 -13.88 -25.36 -0.23
CA GLY A 255 -14.99 -24.55 -0.74
C GLY A 255 -15.83 -25.27 -1.81
N PRO A 256 -15.23 -25.77 -2.90
CA PRO A 256 -15.95 -26.54 -3.91
C PRO A 256 -16.59 -27.83 -3.37
N LEU A 257 -15.94 -28.52 -2.43
CA LEU A 257 -16.49 -29.72 -1.80
C LEU A 257 -17.76 -29.41 -1.00
N LEU A 258 -17.77 -28.32 -0.25
CA LEU A 258 -18.96 -27.85 0.47
C LEU A 258 -20.08 -27.47 -0.51
N TRP A 259 -19.75 -26.75 -1.57
CA TRP A 259 -20.72 -26.42 -2.63
C TRP A 259 -21.29 -27.67 -3.29
N TRP A 260 -20.46 -28.65 -3.59
CA TRP A 260 -20.89 -29.94 -4.15
C TRP A 260 -21.85 -30.66 -3.21
N LEU A 261 -21.53 -30.76 -1.92
CA LEU A 261 -22.38 -31.38 -0.89
C LEU A 261 -23.72 -30.66 -0.67
N VAL A 262 -23.77 -29.34 -0.86
CA VAL A 262 -25.01 -28.55 -0.71
C VAL A 262 -25.83 -28.52 -2.00
N LEU A 263 -25.20 -28.32 -3.15
CA LEU A 263 -25.87 -28.24 -4.46
C LEU A 263 -26.43 -29.58 -4.92
N LEU A 264 -25.71 -30.69 -4.72
CA LEU A 264 -26.16 -32.00 -5.19
C LEU A 264 -27.55 -32.38 -4.64
N PRO A 265 -27.80 -32.31 -3.31
CA PRO A 265 -29.12 -32.59 -2.76
C PRO A 265 -30.22 -31.63 -3.23
N LEU A 266 -29.86 -30.34 -3.36
CA LEU A 266 -30.76 -29.29 -3.85
C LEU A 266 -31.17 -29.52 -5.31
N LEU A 267 -30.24 -30.00 -6.14
CA LEU A 267 -30.48 -30.35 -7.52
C LEU A 267 -31.23 -31.68 -7.65
N SER A 268 -30.85 -32.71 -6.89
CA SER A 268 -31.49 -34.02 -6.92
C SER A 268 -32.95 -33.98 -6.49
N GLY A 269 -33.28 -33.11 -5.51
CA GLY A 269 -34.67 -32.90 -5.10
C GLY A 269 -35.53 -32.17 -6.14
N ARG A 270 -34.92 -31.50 -7.13
CA ARG A 270 -35.62 -30.79 -8.21
C ARG A 270 -35.73 -31.61 -9.50
N THR A 271 -34.97 -32.69 -9.65
CA THR A 271 -34.97 -33.54 -10.87
C THR A 271 -35.99 -34.67 -10.84
N HIS A 272 -37.01 -34.60 -9.97
CA HIS A 272 -38.21 -35.44 -10.12
C HIS A 272 -39.15 -34.85 -11.18
N PHE A 273 -38.77 -34.98 -12.45
CA PHE A 273 -39.64 -34.81 -13.63
C PHE A 273 -39.39 -35.96 -14.61
#